data_AF-A0A432R3T9-F1
#
_entry.id   AF-A0A432R3T9-F1
#
_cell.length_a   1.000
_cell.length_b   1.000
_cell.length_c   1.000
_cell.angle_alpha   90.00
_cell.angle_beta   90.00
_cell.angle_gamma   90.00
#
_symmetry.space_group_name_H-M   'P 1'
#
loop_
_entity.id
_entity.type
_entity.pdbx_description
1 polymer ?
#
loop_
_entity_poly.entity_id
_entity_poly.type
_entity_poly.pdbx_seq_one_letter_code
_entity_poly.pdbx_strand_id
1 'polypeptide(L)'
;MKPVIVKDKIALFTPEGFLDSTNASQLISAQDVQLLKFHHLSMVLISLKKVVFFNKNGITTLLTYLTKLQKEMHVTIGFCDYTEQQYEAFFKFFDQKVSFSLFKTVDVALLFTGQIKIQDGKDHVLIYNEDLTQRSLQAIEIFNRGYSPVVVHTLEAFHERAEEKDQFIALVEQTYLGVMTNTIAARLNEYSVIYYLKGFLDGSVMDQFDFTYHRNCLKIGFRCFMLDATRVSSLNIHAMNFFFKLLKMNAEYEALTAMIGLDIDKVPIRFIKELATAGMLFFKDEHEFMQSERSARCQSAVRRRESIQNRLTKSVVTRLPLLVAATMETLQIMIDKQALKEEMKLQPFQPVGEGLMAGSIAFYGDIEGVISLIMPKALVKQSCALLIGEASDDEKILSHALSELLNIIAGKSKRLLKEEGVSIDITLPKSYLSIDDLCKLLHGVEGVQVNFSFDDYPFTFYLSP
;
A
#
# COMPACT_ATOMS: atom_id res chain seq x y z
N MET A 1 -4.10 5.71 34.55
CA MET A 1 -3.11 4.60 34.63
C MET A 1 -2.02 4.94 33.64
N LYS A 2 -0.73 4.91 34.03
CA LYS A 2 0.34 5.34 33.13
C LYS A 2 0.41 4.42 31.89
N PRO A 3 0.32 4.95 30.67
CA PRO A 3 0.46 4.14 29.46
C PRO A 3 1.89 3.62 29.35
N VAL A 4 2.03 2.36 28.94
CA VAL A 4 3.33 1.80 28.57
C VAL A 4 3.56 2.08 27.09
N ILE A 5 4.62 2.80 26.77
CA ILE A 5 5.01 3.04 25.38
C ILE A 5 5.80 1.83 24.90
N VAL A 6 5.24 1.11 23.93
CA VAL A 6 5.88 -0.05 23.30
C VAL A 6 6.59 0.41 22.04
N LYS A 7 7.92 0.23 22.02
CA LYS A 7 8.83 0.54 20.90
C LYS A 7 8.66 1.96 20.30
N ASP A 8 8.29 2.94 21.12
CA ASP A 8 8.11 4.36 20.74
C ASP A 8 6.99 4.67 19.73
N LYS A 9 6.08 3.74 19.44
CA LYS A 9 4.94 3.98 18.50
C LYS A 9 3.57 3.52 18.97
N ILE A 10 3.48 2.58 19.92
CA ILE A 10 2.20 2.15 20.47
C ILE A 10 2.12 2.58 21.93
N ALA A 11 1.07 3.32 22.28
CA ALA A 11 0.69 3.53 23.67
C ALA A 11 -0.27 2.43 24.13
N LEU A 12 0.14 1.66 25.12
CA LEU A 12 -0.60 0.52 25.63
C LEU A 12 -1.14 0.81 27.03
N PHE A 13 -2.46 0.71 27.19
CA PHE A 13 -3.13 0.73 28.49
C PHE A 13 -3.48 -0.70 28.90
N THR A 14 -3.05 -1.16 30.07
CA THR A 14 -3.28 -2.53 30.56
C THR A 14 -4.20 -2.54 31.79
N PRO A 15 -5.53 -2.36 31.63
CA PRO A 15 -6.47 -2.46 32.74
C PRO A 15 -6.49 -3.88 33.34
N GLU A 16 -6.81 -3.96 34.63
CA GLU A 16 -6.88 -5.22 35.38
C GLU A 16 -8.28 -5.42 35.98
N GLY A 17 -8.77 -6.66 35.98
CA GLY A 17 -10.03 -7.02 36.63
C GLY A 17 -11.26 -6.82 35.74
N PHE A 18 -12.24 -6.04 36.21
CA PHE A 18 -13.53 -5.84 35.55
C PHE A 18 -13.62 -4.47 34.85
N LEU A 19 -14.06 -4.47 33.58
CA LEU A 19 -14.36 -3.25 32.84
C LEU A 19 -15.87 -2.97 32.82
N ASP A 20 -16.31 -2.08 33.70
CA ASP A 20 -17.66 -1.52 33.75
C ASP A 20 -17.64 0.01 33.55
N SER A 21 -18.82 0.64 33.53
CA SER A 21 -18.95 2.10 33.35
C SER A 21 -18.26 2.92 34.44
N THR A 22 -18.12 2.36 35.64
CA THR A 22 -17.58 3.05 36.82
C THR A 22 -16.06 3.10 36.74
N ASN A 23 -15.43 1.95 36.49
CA ASN A 23 -13.98 1.80 36.46
C ASN A 23 -13.39 2.31 35.14
N ALA A 24 -14.12 2.16 34.01
CA ALA A 24 -13.66 2.61 32.69
C ALA A 24 -13.32 4.12 32.66
N SER A 25 -14.10 4.93 33.37
CA SER A 25 -13.93 6.39 33.41
C SER A 25 -12.63 6.86 34.08
N GLN A 26 -12.03 6.01 34.93
CA GLN A 26 -10.84 6.36 35.71
C GLN A 26 -9.53 5.83 35.09
N LEU A 27 -9.61 5.04 34.02
CA LEU A 27 -8.45 4.37 33.44
C LEU A 27 -7.51 5.32 32.69
N ILE A 28 -8.06 6.33 31.99
CA ILE A 28 -7.29 7.29 31.19
C ILE A 28 -7.40 8.67 31.85
N SER A 29 -6.30 9.16 32.45
CA SER A 29 -6.29 10.47 33.10
C SER A 29 -5.89 11.58 32.14
N ALA A 30 -6.23 12.84 32.46
CA ALA A 30 -5.84 14.01 31.65
C ALA A 30 -4.31 14.18 31.55
N GLN A 31 -3.55 13.75 32.57
CA GLN A 31 -2.08 13.75 32.55
C GLN A 31 -1.53 12.70 31.57
N ASP A 32 -2.15 11.53 31.50
CA ASP A 32 -1.77 10.48 30.55
C ASP A 32 -1.92 11.00 29.12
N VAL A 33 -3.02 11.70 28.82
CA VAL A 33 -3.26 12.33 27.50
C VAL A 33 -2.20 13.36 27.14
N GLN A 34 -1.79 14.21 28.09
CA GLN A 34 -0.71 15.18 27.83
C GLN A 34 0.63 14.51 27.56
N LEU A 35 0.95 13.42 28.27
CA LEU A 35 2.18 12.67 28.06
C LEU A 35 2.22 12.04 26.65
N LEU A 36 1.10 11.50 26.18
CA LEU A 36 1.00 10.93 24.82
C LEU A 36 1.27 11.98 23.72
N LYS A 37 0.93 13.26 23.95
CA LYS A 37 1.14 14.33 22.96
C LYS A 37 2.60 14.66 22.70
N PHE A 38 3.52 14.30 23.61
CA PHE A 38 4.96 14.52 23.43
C PHE A 38 5.64 13.41 22.62
N HIS A 39 4.92 12.33 22.28
CA HIS A 39 5.45 11.19 21.54
C HIS A 39 4.80 11.06 20.14
N HIS A 40 5.59 10.69 19.13
CA HIS A 40 5.11 10.42 17.76
C HIS A 40 4.44 9.04 17.66
N LEU A 41 3.31 8.88 18.33
CA LEU A 41 2.57 7.62 18.39
C LEU A 41 1.84 7.33 17.08
N SER A 42 1.79 6.06 16.70
CA SER A 42 0.99 5.56 15.57
C SER A 42 -0.30 4.90 16.05
N MET A 43 -0.30 4.32 17.26
CA MET A 43 -1.44 3.62 17.83
C MET A 43 -1.63 3.88 19.33
N VAL A 44 -2.88 3.83 19.76
CA VAL A 44 -3.28 3.80 21.17
C VAL A 44 -4.19 2.59 21.38
N LEU A 45 -3.74 1.63 22.18
CA LEU A 45 -4.42 0.35 22.38
C LEU A 45 -4.72 0.09 23.86
N ILE A 46 -5.79 -0.66 24.11
CA ILE A 46 -6.14 -1.19 25.43
C ILE A 46 -5.94 -2.71 25.40
N SER A 47 -5.01 -3.22 26.20
CA SER A 47 -4.76 -4.65 26.37
C SER A 47 -5.78 -5.27 27.31
N LEU A 48 -6.46 -6.30 26.86
CA LEU A 48 -7.43 -7.08 27.64
C LEU A 48 -6.81 -8.29 28.33
N LYS A 49 -5.48 -8.45 28.26
CA LYS A 49 -4.76 -9.62 28.81
C LYS A 49 -5.06 -9.90 30.29
N LYS A 50 -5.31 -8.86 31.09
CA LYS A 50 -5.62 -8.95 32.53
C LYS A 50 -7.08 -8.63 32.86
N VAL A 51 -7.92 -8.51 31.84
CA VAL A 51 -9.35 -8.23 32.00
C VAL A 51 -10.11 -9.54 32.02
N VAL A 52 -10.78 -9.80 33.14
CA VAL A 52 -11.54 -11.03 33.36
C VAL A 52 -12.92 -10.93 32.68
N PHE A 53 -13.51 -9.74 32.69
CA PHE A 53 -14.84 -9.50 32.11
C PHE A 53 -15.02 -8.04 31.74
N PHE A 54 -15.76 -7.79 30.65
CA PHE A 54 -16.19 -6.45 30.24
C PHE A 54 -17.65 -6.46 29.79
N ASN A 55 -18.36 -5.34 30.01
CA ASN A 55 -19.70 -5.14 29.47
C ASN A 55 -19.70 -4.04 28.38
N LYS A 56 -20.80 -3.98 27.61
CA LYS A 56 -20.99 -2.99 26.53
C LYS A 56 -20.76 -1.55 27.03
N ASN A 57 -21.21 -1.22 28.24
CA ASN A 57 -21.11 0.13 28.78
C ASN A 57 -19.65 0.52 29.10
N GLY A 58 -18.87 -0.39 29.69
CA GLY A 58 -17.46 -0.18 29.98
C GLY A 58 -16.64 0.03 28.71
N ILE A 59 -16.84 -0.81 27.69
CA ILE A 59 -16.19 -0.67 26.39
C ILE A 59 -16.61 0.63 25.69
N THR A 60 -17.90 0.97 25.69
CA THR A 60 -18.40 2.23 25.08
C THR A 60 -17.81 3.47 25.76
N THR A 61 -17.64 3.42 27.08
CA THR A 61 -17.00 4.50 27.85
C THR A 61 -15.54 4.67 27.42
N LEU A 62 -14.77 3.58 27.35
CA LEU A 62 -13.38 3.61 26.88
C LEU A 62 -13.26 4.10 25.43
N LEU A 63 -14.15 3.63 24.55
CA LEU A 63 -14.19 4.06 23.15
C LEU A 63 -14.45 5.55 23.00
N THR A 64 -15.25 6.15 23.87
CA THR A 64 -15.52 7.60 23.85
C THR A 64 -14.21 8.38 24.10
N TYR A 65 -13.40 7.93 25.05
CA TYR A 65 -12.07 8.52 25.31
C TYR A 65 -11.09 8.26 24.18
N LEU A 66 -11.00 7.03 23.67
CA LEU A 66 -10.13 6.69 22.56
C LEU A 66 -10.49 7.48 21.29
N THR A 67 -11.77 7.64 20.98
CA THR A 67 -12.24 8.42 19.82
C THR A 67 -11.85 9.89 19.93
N LYS A 68 -11.87 10.45 21.15
CA LYS A 68 -11.37 11.81 21.38
C LYS A 68 -9.87 11.90 21.10
N LEU A 69 -9.08 10.93 21.55
CA LEU A 69 -7.64 10.86 21.26
C LEU A 69 -7.34 10.67 19.78
N GLN A 70 -8.09 9.81 19.09
CA GLN A 70 -7.99 9.61 17.65
C GLN A 70 -8.19 10.93 16.88
N LYS A 71 -9.18 11.74 17.26
CA LYS A 71 -9.44 13.04 16.63
C LYS A 71 -8.36 14.07 16.92
N GLU A 72 -7.80 14.10 18.12
CA GLU A 72 -6.78 15.08 18.51
C GLU A 72 -5.38 14.74 17.99
N MET A 73 -5.04 13.46 17.85
CA MET A 73 -3.67 13.00 17.53
C MET A 73 -3.56 12.27 16.20
N HIS A 74 -4.67 12.02 15.50
CA HIS A 74 -4.73 11.25 14.25
C HIS A 74 -4.11 9.84 14.35
N VAL A 75 -4.22 9.23 15.53
CA VAL A 75 -3.68 7.90 15.84
C VAL A 75 -4.73 6.81 15.67
N THR A 76 -4.28 5.59 15.36
CA THR A 76 -5.20 4.45 15.28
C THR A 76 -5.53 3.95 16.68
N ILE A 77 -6.81 3.64 16.92
CA ILE A 77 -7.31 3.22 18.23
C ILE A 77 -7.88 1.80 18.19
N GLY A 78 -7.79 1.10 19.32
CA GLY A 78 -8.27 -0.27 19.39
C GLY A 78 -8.04 -1.00 20.70
N PHE A 79 -8.31 -2.30 20.65
CA PHE A 79 -8.07 -3.25 21.73
C PHE A 79 -7.14 -4.37 21.27
N CYS A 80 -6.39 -4.96 22.21
CA CYS A 80 -5.53 -6.10 21.93
C CYS A 80 -5.52 -7.14 23.06
N ASP A 81 -4.89 -8.30 22.81
CA ASP A 81 -4.72 -9.40 23.77
C ASP A 81 -6.04 -9.98 24.31
N TYR A 82 -7.01 -10.20 23.44
CA TYR A 82 -8.32 -10.75 23.80
C TYR A 82 -8.45 -12.25 23.50
N THR A 83 -9.36 -12.89 24.23
CA THR A 83 -9.79 -14.26 23.94
C THR A 83 -10.78 -14.28 22.76
N GLU A 84 -11.00 -15.46 22.17
CA GLU A 84 -11.98 -15.64 21.09
C GLU A 84 -13.41 -15.24 21.52
N GLN A 85 -13.80 -15.62 22.73
CA GLN A 85 -15.09 -15.21 23.32
C GLN A 85 -15.23 -13.69 23.42
N GLN A 86 -14.15 -13.00 23.78
CA GLN A 86 -14.10 -11.55 23.86
C GLN A 86 -14.14 -10.90 22.47
N TYR A 87 -13.47 -11.50 21.47
CA TYR A 87 -13.53 -11.06 20.07
C TYR A 87 -14.96 -11.07 19.55
N GLU A 88 -15.67 -12.19 19.70
CA GLU A 88 -17.08 -12.28 19.31
C GLU A 88 -17.99 -11.30 20.06
N ALA A 89 -17.70 -11.08 21.35
CA ALA A 89 -18.47 -10.16 22.17
C ALA A 89 -18.45 -8.72 21.63
N PHE A 90 -17.34 -8.27 21.03
CA PHE A 90 -17.29 -6.96 20.37
C PHE A 90 -18.30 -6.86 19.22
N PHE A 91 -18.35 -7.85 18.33
CA PHE A 91 -19.30 -7.83 17.21
C PHE A 91 -20.76 -7.96 17.66
N LYS A 92 -21.02 -8.72 18.74
CA LYS A 92 -22.35 -8.82 19.38
C LYS A 92 -22.77 -7.50 20.02
N PHE A 93 -21.86 -6.77 20.66
CA PHE A 93 -22.19 -5.50 21.33
C PHE A 93 -22.44 -4.35 20.36
N PHE A 94 -21.82 -4.36 19.18
CA PHE A 94 -21.85 -3.26 18.22
C PHE A 94 -22.58 -3.62 16.91
N ASP A 95 -23.44 -4.64 16.92
CA ASP A 95 -24.27 -5.03 15.77
C ASP A 95 -23.44 -5.17 14.46
N GLN A 96 -22.28 -5.83 14.55
CA GLN A 96 -21.31 -6.02 13.46
C GLN A 96 -20.65 -4.73 12.92
N LYS A 97 -20.85 -3.57 13.57
CA LYS A 97 -20.31 -2.26 13.18
C LYS A 97 -19.24 -1.78 14.16
N VAL A 98 -18.06 -2.37 14.05
CA VAL A 98 -16.90 -2.02 14.88
C VAL A 98 -16.12 -0.87 14.23
N SER A 99 -16.06 0.29 14.88
CA SER A 99 -15.39 1.51 14.36
C SER A 99 -13.91 1.63 14.76
N PHE A 100 -13.42 0.69 15.56
CA PHE A 100 -12.09 0.64 16.15
C PHE A 100 -11.40 -0.66 15.75
N SER A 101 -10.10 -0.74 16.00
CA SER A 101 -9.32 -1.91 15.57
C SER A 101 -9.18 -2.94 16.68
N LEU A 102 -9.12 -4.20 16.29
CA LEU A 102 -8.94 -5.33 17.18
C LEU A 102 -7.71 -6.08 16.71
N PHE A 103 -6.73 -6.26 17.60
CA PHE A 103 -5.54 -7.04 17.34
C PHE A 103 -5.45 -8.23 18.27
N LYS A 104 -5.29 -9.44 17.73
CA LYS A 104 -5.23 -10.64 18.56
C LYS A 104 -4.19 -10.54 19.67
N THR A 105 -3.00 -10.00 19.34
CA THR A 105 -1.92 -9.73 20.28
C THR A 105 -1.27 -8.37 20.02
N VAL A 106 -0.53 -7.85 21.01
CA VAL A 106 0.33 -6.65 20.82
C VAL A 106 1.36 -6.86 19.71
N ASP A 107 1.88 -8.07 19.54
CA ASP A 107 2.86 -8.37 18.48
C ASP A 107 2.25 -8.23 17.09
N VAL A 108 1.00 -8.68 16.91
CA VAL A 108 0.26 -8.44 15.67
C VAL A 108 0.10 -6.93 15.46
N ALA A 109 -0.30 -6.16 16.48
CA ALA A 109 -0.42 -4.71 16.36
C ALA A 109 0.91 -4.03 15.94
N LEU A 110 2.05 -4.53 16.43
CA LEU A 110 3.37 -4.04 16.07
C LEU A 110 3.71 -4.28 14.59
N LEU A 111 3.20 -5.35 13.95
CA LEU A 111 3.32 -5.54 12.49
C LEU A 111 2.74 -4.34 11.76
N PHE A 112 1.52 -3.95 12.14
CA PHE A 112 0.80 -2.81 11.58
C PHE A 112 1.41 -1.44 11.95
N THR A 113 2.49 -1.40 12.73
CA THR A 113 3.31 -0.19 12.95
C THR A 113 4.62 -0.17 12.15
N GLY A 114 5.01 -1.29 11.53
CA GLY A 114 6.24 -1.42 10.75
C GLY A 114 7.52 -1.50 11.59
N GLN A 115 7.46 -2.05 12.81
CA GLN A 115 8.58 -2.09 13.76
C GLN A 115 9.06 -3.50 14.15
N ILE A 116 8.54 -4.54 13.51
CA ILE A 116 9.13 -5.86 13.65
C ILE A 116 10.31 -5.91 12.69
N LYS A 117 11.52 -5.98 13.27
CA LYS A 117 12.74 -6.14 12.50
C LYS A 117 12.64 -7.51 11.82
N ILE A 118 12.74 -7.50 10.48
CA ILE A 118 12.87 -8.72 9.68
C ILE A 118 14.17 -9.39 10.14
N GLN A 119 14.04 -10.46 10.92
CA GLN A 119 15.16 -11.31 11.32
C GLN A 119 15.20 -12.48 10.34
N ASP A 120 16.39 -12.78 9.83
CA ASP A 120 16.70 -14.00 9.08
C ASP A 120 15.89 -14.25 7.80
N GLY A 121 15.63 -13.21 7.00
CA GLY A 121 15.04 -13.38 5.65
C GLY A 121 13.59 -13.86 5.64
N LYS A 122 12.97 -14.04 6.80
CA LYS A 122 11.54 -14.32 6.94
C LYS A 122 10.82 -12.99 6.91
N ASP A 123 10.15 -12.64 5.82
CA ASP A 123 9.28 -11.47 5.72
C ASP A 123 7.80 -11.85 5.55
N HIS A 124 7.50 -13.15 5.46
CA HIS A 124 6.16 -13.66 5.23
C HIS A 124 5.27 -13.53 6.46
N VAL A 125 4.04 -13.06 6.24
CA VAL A 125 2.99 -12.95 7.28
C VAL A 125 1.76 -13.69 6.78
N LEU A 126 1.37 -14.75 7.49
CA LEU A 126 0.19 -15.55 7.13
C LEU A 126 -1.07 -14.81 7.59
N ILE A 127 -2.04 -14.63 6.70
CA ILE A 127 -3.26 -13.85 6.97
C ILE A 127 -4.48 -14.69 6.70
N TYR A 128 -5.36 -14.78 7.70
CA TYR A 128 -6.69 -15.34 7.58
C TYR A 128 -7.74 -14.44 8.23
N ASN A 129 -8.84 -14.23 7.51
CA ASN A 129 -10.03 -13.55 8.00
C ASN A 129 -11.26 -14.10 7.28
N GLU A 130 -12.37 -14.30 7.97
CA GLU A 130 -13.63 -14.74 7.33
C GLU A 130 -14.17 -13.68 6.37
N ASP A 131 -14.05 -12.39 6.71
CA ASP A 131 -14.45 -11.29 5.84
C ASP A 131 -13.36 -11.05 4.78
N LEU A 132 -13.71 -11.30 3.52
CA LEU A 132 -12.87 -11.08 2.33
C LEU A 132 -12.25 -9.67 2.29
N THR A 133 -13.01 -8.67 2.71
CA THR A 133 -12.57 -7.28 2.68
C THR A 133 -11.56 -7.00 3.77
N GLN A 134 -11.79 -7.50 4.99
CA GLN A 134 -10.84 -7.38 6.08
C GLN A 134 -9.54 -8.13 5.77
N ARG A 135 -9.65 -9.32 5.19
CA ARG A 135 -8.50 -10.10 4.70
C ARG A 135 -7.64 -9.30 3.73
N SER A 136 -8.28 -8.66 2.76
CA SER A 136 -7.61 -7.85 1.74
C SER A 136 -6.96 -6.59 2.36
N LEU A 137 -7.67 -5.89 3.25
CA LEU A 137 -7.15 -4.71 3.95
C LEU A 137 -5.93 -5.05 4.81
N GLN A 138 -5.96 -6.20 5.49
CA GLN A 138 -4.84 -6.69 6.29
C GLN A 138 -3.62 -6.97 5.44
N ALA A 139 -3.81 -7.67 4.32
CA ALA A 139 -2.72 -7.95 3.38
C ALA A 139 -2.09 -6.67 2.83
N ILE A 140 -2.91 -5.70 2.42
CA ILE A 140 -2.44 -4.41 1.90
C ILE A 140 -1.64 -3.65 2.96
N GLU A 141 -2.15 -3.53 4.18
CA GLU A 141 -1.47 -2.75 5.22
C GLU A 141 -0.14 -3.41 5.61
N ILE A 142 -0.11 -4.74 5.71
CA ILE A 142 1.11 -5.50 5.98
C ILE A 142 2.14 -5.31 4.85
N PHE A 143 1.68 -5.37 3.60
CA PHE A 143 2.50 -5.10 2.42
C PHE A 143 3.09 -3.68 2.43
N ASN A 144 2.27 -2.67 2.70
CA ASN A 144 2.70 -1.27 2.79
C ASN A 144 3.75 -1.04 3.89
N ARG A 145 3.76 -1.86 4.95
CA ARG A 145 4.77 -1.82 6.01
C ARG A 145 6.05 -2.61 5.68
N GLY A 146 6.13 -3.23 4.50
CA GLY A 146 7.33 -3.89 3.99
C GLY A 146 7.45 -5.37 4.34
N TYR A 147 6.34 -6.04 4.65
CA TYR A 147 6.28 -7.50 4.84
C TYR A 147 5.56 -8.17 3.66
N SER A 148 5.75 -9.47 3.46
CA SER A 148 5.16 -10.25 2.38
C SER A 148 3.88 -10.98 2.85
N PRO A 149 2.67 -10.50 2.55
CA PRO A 149 1.44 -11.15 3.02
C PRO A 149 1.17 -12.46 2.26
N VAL A 150 0.93 -13.54 2.99
CA VAL A 150 0.45 -14.83 2.45
C VAL A 150 -1.00 -15.00 2.88
N VAL A 151 -1.91 -14.83 1.92
CA VAL A 151 -3.36 -14.84 2.20
C VAL A 151 -3.92 -16.25 2.02
N VAL A 152 -4.67 -16.72 3.02
CA VAL A 152 -5.33 -18.02 2.99
C VAL A 152 -6.85 -17.85 3.01
N HIS A 153 -7.55 -18.71 2.26
CA HIS A 153 -8.98 -18.55 2.04
C HIS A 153 -9.88 -19.30 3.01
N THR A 154 -9.39 -20.39 3.59
CA THR A 154 -10.12 -21.26 4.52
C THR A 154 -9.37 -21.38 5.85
N LEU A 155 -10.11 -21.57 6.94
CA LEU A 155 -9.52 -21.76 8.27
C LEU A 155 -8.64 -23.02 8.32
N GLU A 156 -9.07 -24.08 7.64
CA GLU A 156 -8.35 -25.36 7.56
C GLU A 156 -6.96 -25.20 6.91
N ALA A 157 -6.90 -24.52 5.76
CA ALA A 157 -5.62 -24.25 5.09
C ALA A 157 -4.74 -23.27 5.89
N PHE A 158 -5.35 -22.40 6.71
CA PHE A 158 -4.60 -21.54 7.61
C PHE A 158 -3.94 -22.34 8.71
N HIS A 159 -4.65 -23.30 9.33
CA HIS A 159 -4.08 -24.17 10.34
C HIS A 159 -2.97 -25.06 9.77
N GLU A 160 -3.18 -25.65 8.60
CA GLU A 160 -2.18 -26.48 7.91
C GLU A 160 -0.88 -25.70 7.66
N ARG A 161 -0.98 -24.47 7.13
CA ARG A 161 0.20 -23.62 6.90
C ARG A 161 0.76 -23.01 8.19
N ALA A 162 -0.05 -22.83 9.23
CA ALA A 162 0.40 -22.32 10.52
C ALA A 162 1.27 -23.34 11.29
N GLU A 163 1.22 -24.64 10.93
CA GLU A 163 2.12 -25.65 11.48
C GLU A 163 3.57 -25.46 11.00
N GLU A 164 3.76 -24.86 9.82
CA GLU A 164 5.06 -24.45 9.27
C GLU A 164 5.57 -23.13 9.89
N LYS A 165 5.59 -23.07 11.23
CA LYS A 165 5.95 -21.87 12.02
C LYS A 165 7.29 -21.24 11.64
N ASP A 166 8.19 -22.02 11.04
CA ASP A 166 9.50 -21.55 10.63
C ASP A 166 9.49 -20.67 9.37
N GLN A 167 8.39 -20.59 8.62
CA GLN A 167 8.31 -19.77 7.39
C GLN A 167 7.70 -18.38 7.61
N PHE A 168 6.98 -18.16 8.71
CA PHE A 168 6.21 -16.91 8.93
C PHE A 168 6.77 -16.12 10.12
N ILE A 169 6.92 -14.80 9.97
CA ILE A 169 7.22 -13.89 11.11
C ILE A 169 6.06 -13.92 12.10
N ALA A 170 4.84 -13.90 11.58
CA ALA A 170 3.64 -13.77 12.38
C ALA A 170 2.42 -14.37 11.67
N LEU A 171 1.46 -14.75 12.50
CA LEU A 171 0.17 -15.27 12.11
C LEU A 171 -0.89 -14.22 12.45
N VAL A 172 -1.61 -13.75 11.45
CA VAL A 172 -2.68 -12.76 11.60
C VAL A 172 -4.01 -13.47 11.44
N GLU A 173 -4.59 -13.79 12.60
CA GLU A 173 -5.95 -14.31 12.75
C GLU A 173 -6.74 -13.42 13.72
N GLN A 174 -8.07 -13.53 13.69
CA GLN A 174 -8.98 -12.84 14.62
C GLN A 174 -8.62 -11.37 14.84
N THR A 175 -8.13 -10.73 13.79
CA THR A 175 -7.72 -9.33 13.77
C THR A 175 -8.73 -8.59 12.92
N TYR A 176 -9.09 -7.38 13.34
CA TYR A 176 -10.03 -6.53 12.63
C TYR A 176 -9.42 -5.15 12.50
N LEU A 177 -9.28 -4.68 11.26
CA LEU A 177 -8.84 -3.33 11.00
C LEU A 177 -10.08 -2.43 11.00
N GLY A 178 -10.18 -1.60 12.04
CA GLY A 178 -11.18 -0.55 12.12
C GLY A 178 -10.87 0.60 11.18
N VAL A 179 -11.12 1.85 11.59
CA VAL A 179 -10.55 3.02 10.89
C VAL A 179 -9.04 3.08 11.20
N MET A 180 -8.29 2.17 10.57
CA MET A 180 -6.84 2.13 10.54
C MET A 180 -6.36 3.13 9.53
N THR A 181 -5.71 4.19 10.02
CA THR A 181 -5.28 5.36 9.27
C THR A 181 -6.45 6.08 8.58
N ASN A 182 -6.45 7.41 8.65
CA ASN A 182 -7.38 8.19 7.85
C ASN A 182 -7.01 8.08 6.35
N THR A 183 -6.17 7.15 5.88
CA THR A 183 -5.71 7.13 4.49
C THR A 183 -6.53 6.21 3.62
N ILE A 184 -6.89 6.66 2.42
CA ILE A 184 -7.64 5.87 1.45
C ILE A 184 -6.75 4.74 0.93
N ALA A 185 -7.15 3.51 1.23
CA ALA A 185 -6.44 2.32 0.77
C ALA A 185 -6.51 2.20 -0.76
N ALA A 186 -5.42 1.74 -1.37
CA ALA A 186 -5.31 1.46 -2.79
C ALA A 186 -4.88 0.02 -3.02
N ARG A 187 -5.39 -0.62 -4.08
CA ARG A 187 -4.86 -1.88 -4.62
C ARG A 187 -4.60 -1.77 -6.12
N LEU A 188 -3.85 -2.71 -6.66
CA LEU A 188 -3.73 -2.90 -8.10
C LEU A 188 -4.68 -3.98 -8.62
N ASN A 189 -5.12 -3.75 -9.84
CA ASN A 189 -5.50 -4.78 -10.81
C ASN A 189 -4.60 -4.57 -12.05
N GLU A 190 -4.39 -5.57 -12.92
CA GLU A 190 -3.32 -5.67 -13.94
C GLU A 190 -2.95 -4.35 -14.67
N TYR A 191 -3.89 -3.40 -14.85
CA TYR A 191 -3.66 -2.08 -15.47
C TYR A 191 -4.30 -0.89 -14.74
N SER A 192 -4.89 -1.10 -13.55
CA SER A 192 -5.65 -0.06 -12.83
C SER A 192 -5.31 0.01 -11.35
N VAL A 193 -5.38 1.23 -10.81
CA VAL A 193 -5.28 1.49 -9.38
C VAL A 193 -6.69 1.69 -8.84
N ILE A 194 -7.06 0.92 -7.82
CA ILE A 194 -8.40 0.93 -7.23
C ILE A 194 -8.30 1.48 -5.81
N TYR A 195 -9.00 2.58 -5.55
CA TYR A 195 -9.08 3.25 -4.27
C TYR A 195 -10.40 2.92 -3.56
N TYR A 196 -10.35 2.63 -2.27
CA TYR A 196 -11.53 2.26 -1.50
C TYR A 196 -12.10 3.44 -0.71
N LEU A 197 -13.30 3.87 -1.09
CA LEU A 197 -14.04 4.93 -0.42
C LEU A 197 -15.11 4.33 0.49
N LYS A 198 -15.31 4.91 1.68
CA LYS A 198 -16.30 4.42 2.65
C LYS A 198 -16.93 5.55 3.45
N GLY A 199 -18.14 5.30 3.93
CA GLY A 199 -18.87 6.20 4.83
C GLY A 199 -19.41 7.44 4.12
N PHE A 200 -19.60 8.51 4.89
CA PHE A 200 -20.03 9.80 4.37
C PHE A 200 -18.80 10.57 3.85
N LEU A 201 -18.79 10.89 2.56
CA LEU A 201 -17.69 11.63 1.96
C LEU A 201 -17.88 13.13 2.15
N ASP A 202 -16.96 13.74 2.87
CA ASP A 202 -16.89 15.19 3.08
C ASP A 202 -15.51 15.75 2.71
N GLY A 203 -15.21 16.98 3.11
CA GLY A 203 -13.92 17.61 2.83
C GLY A 203 -12.72 16.88 3.42
N SER A 204 -12.90 16.04 4.45
CA SER A 204 -11.80 15.28 5.05
C SER A 204 -11.17 14.31 4.07
N VAL A 205 -11.92 13.85 3.04
CA VAL A 205 -11.41 12.95 2.00
C VAL A 205 -10.14 13.50 1.31
N MET A 206 -9.97 14.83 1.26
CA MET A 206 -8.76 15.45 0.70
C MET A 206 -7.52 15.21 1.55
N ASP A 207 -7.66 15.19 2.88
CA ASP A 207 -6.57 14.93 3.81
C ASP A 207 -6.28 13.42 3.92
N GLN A 208 -7.29 12.61 3.61
CA GLN A 208 -7.22 11.15 3.59
C GLN A 208 -6.55 10.58 2.34
N PHE A 209 -6.51 11.33 1.24
CA PHE A 209 -6.00 10.84 -0.03
C PHE A 209 -4.53 11.21 -0.24
N ASP A 210 -3.69 10.21 -0.52
CA ASP A 210 -2.30 10.47 -0.91
C ASP A 210 -2.22 10.90 -2.39
N PHE A 211 -2.31 12.21 -2.60
CA PHE A 211 -2.14 12.82 -3.93
C PHE A 211 -0.73 12.64 -4.50
N THR A 212 0.28 12.47 -3.64
CA THR A 212 1.67 12.27 -4.08
C THR A 212 1.82 10.87 -4.64
N TYR A 213 1.35 9.85 -3.92
CA TYR A 213 1.25 8.47 -4.39
C TYR A 213 0.53 8.41 -5.74
N HIS A 214 -0.67 9.00 -5.81
CA HIS A 214 -1.49 9.02 -7.03
C HIS A 214 -0.77 9.69 -8.21
N ARG A 215 -0.14 10.86 -7.99
CA ARG A 215 0.66 11.55 -9.00
C ARG A 215 1.84 10.70 -9.47
N ASN A 216 2.48 9.98 -8.56
CA ASN A 216 3.57 9.09 -8.93
C ASN A 216 3.06 7.91 -9.75
N CYS A 217 1.91 7.30 -9.41
CA CYS A 217 1.25 6.32 -10.27
C CYS A 217 1.01 6.85 -11.70
N LEU A 218 0.60 8.11 -11.84
CA LEU A 218 0.48 8.77 -13.14
C LEU A 218 1.84 8.89 -13.86
N LYS A 219 2.91 9.27 -13.15
CA LYS A 219 4.27 9.37 -13.69
C LYS A 219 4.80 8.02 -14.23
N ILE A 220 4.63 6.93 -13.47
CA ILE A 220 5.02 5.58 -13.92
C ILE A 220 4.11 5.02 -15.02
N GLY A 221 3.01 5.71 -15.34
CA GLY A 221 2.21 5.41 -16.52
C GLY A 221 0.90 4.71 -16.25
N PHE A 222 0.43 4.62 -15.00
CA PHE A 222 -0.95 4.21 -14.76
C PHE A 222 -1.90 5.24 -15.41
N ARG A 223 -2.91 4.73 -16.11
CA ARG A 223 -3.90 5.53 -16.85
C ARG A 223 -5.33 5.19 -16.47
N CYS A 224 -5.50 4.35 -15.47
CA CYS A 224 -6.79 3.80 -15.10
C CYS A 224 -6.91 3.85 -13.58
N PHE A 225 -7.81 4.68 -13.08
CA PHE A 225 -8.04 4.86 -11.65
C PHE A 225 -9.51 4.62 -11.34
N MET A 226 -9.76 3.70 -10.42
CA MET A 226 -11.11 3.33 -10.01
C MET A 226 -11.33 3.72 -8.56
N LEU A 227 -12.50 4.25 -8.27
CA LEU A 227 -12.96 4.63 -6.94
C LEU A 227 -14.08 3.67 -6.55
N ASP A 228 -13.79 2.72 -5.68
CA ASP A 228 -14.79 1.82 -5.13
C ASP A 228 -15.61 2.56 -4.07
N ALA A 229 -16.85 2.88 -4.44
CA ALA A 229 -17.81 3.60 -3.64
C ALA A 229 -18.92 2.69 -3.09
N THR A 230 -18.76 1.36 -3.14
CA THR A 230 -19.75 0.38 -2.63
C THR A 230 -20.15 0.64 -1.17
N ARG A 231 -19.23 1.19 -0.38
CA ARG A 231 -19.41 1.48 1.05
C ARG A 231 -19.68 2.95 1.35
N VAL A 232 -19.92 3.77 0.33
CA VAL A 232 -20.23 5.19 0.48
C VAL A 232 -21.70 5.36 0.80
N SER A 233 -22.01 6.07 1.89
CA SER A 233 -23.39 6.30 2.32
C SER A 233 -24.02 7.54 1.68
N SER A 234 -23.24 8.59 1.46
CA SER A 234 -23.59 9.80 0.70
C SER A 234 -22.34 10.70 0.56
N LEU A 235 -22.46 11.84 -0.14
CA LEU A 235 -21.37 12.80 -0.30
C LEU A 235 -21.88 14.25 -0.30
N ASN A 236 -21.04 15.19 0.16
CA ASN A 236 -21.34 16.62 0.16
C ASN A 236 -20.57 17.41 -0.91
N ILE A 237 -20.82 18.72 -0.97
CA ILE A 237 -20.16 19.63 -1.93
C ILE A 237 -18.64 19.75 -1.73
N HIS A 238 -18.12 19.49 -0.52
CA HIS A 238 -16.68 19.51 -0.27
C HIS A 238 -15.98 18.25 -0.80
N ALA A 239 -16.65 17.09 -0.73
CA ALA A 239 -16.17 15.87 -1.39
C ALA A 239 -16.17 16.01 -2.92
N MET A 240 -17.09 16.80 -3.50
CA MET A 240 -17.06 17.12 -4.93
C MET A 240 -15.76 17.81 -5.35
N ASN A 241 -15.24 18.73 -4.53
CA ASN A 241 -13.97 19.41 -4.81
C ASN A 241 -12.80 18.44 -4.86
N PHE A 242 -12.79 17.42 -4.01
CA PHE A 242 -11.81 16.33 -4.07
C PHE A 242 -11.85 15.63 -5.43
N PHE A 243 -13.02 15.21 -5.89
CA PHE A 243 -13.17 14.51 -7.16
C PHE A 243 -12.80 15.41 -8.35
N PHE A 244 -13.17 16.69 -8.35
CA PHE A 244 -12.76 17.60 -9.42
C PHE A 244 -11.24 17.82 -9.47
N LYS A 245 -10.59 17.92 -8.31
CA LYS A 245 -9.12 17.99 -8.23
C LYS A 245 -8.49 16.72 -8.80
N LEU A 246 -9.01 15.55 -8.41
CA LEU A 246 -8.54 14.26 -8.91
C LEU A 246 -8.72 14.12 -10.43
N LEU A 247 -9.91 14.47 -10.95
CA LEU A 247 -10.22 14.44 -12.38
C LEU A 247 -9.31 15.38 -13.18
N LYS A 248 -9.04 16.58 -12.65
CA LYS A 248 -8.11 17.52 -13.29
C LYS A 248 -6.71 16.93 -13.39
N MET A 249 -6.20 16.36 -12.29
CA MET A 249 -4.90 15.69 -12.29
C MET A 249 -4.85 14.52 -13.27
N ASN A 250 -5.92 13.70 -13.33
CA ASN A 250 -5.97 12.58 -14.27
C ASN A 250 -6.05 13.05 -15.72
N ALA A 251 -6.80 14.12 -16.00
CA ALA A 251 -6.93 14.68 -17.34
C ALA A 251 -5.59 15.19 -17.90
N GLU A 252 -4.72 15.77 -17.06
CA GLU A 252 -3.37 16.20 -17.45
C GLU A 252 -2.50 15.05 -17.99
N TYR A 253 -2.80 13.81 -17.59
CA TYR A 253 -2.10 12.59 -18.01
C TYR A 253 -2.95 11.70 -18.93
N GLU A 254 -4.07 12.22 -19.45
CA GLU A 254 -5.07 11.46 -20.23
C GLU A 254 -5.55 10.17 -19.52
N ALA A 255 -5.55 10.17 -18.19
CA ALA A 255 -5.96 9.03 -17.38
C ALA A 255 -7.48 8.98 -17.21
N LEU A 256 -8.04 7.77 -17.31
CA LEU A 256 -9.44 7.47 -17.06
C LEU A 256 -9.71 7.35 -15.56
N THR A 257 -10.80 7.97 -15.11
CA THR A 257 -11.29 7.85 -13.74
C THR A 257 -12.68 7.22 -13.77
N ALA A 258 -12.86 6.12 -13.06
CA ALA A 258 -14.14 5.44 -12.92
C ALA A 258 -14.55 5.39 -11.44
N MET A 259 -15.84 5.47 -11.17
CA MET A 259 -16.44 5.22 -9.87
C MET A 259 -17.32 3.97 -9.98
N ILE A 260 -17.09 3.00 -9.10
CA ILE A 260 -17.80 1.72 -9.09
C ILE A 260 -18.64 1.59 -7.81
N GLY A 261 -19.77 0.90 -7.89
CA GLY A 261 -20.56 0.55 -6.71
C GLY A 261 -21.27 1.72 -6.02
N LEU A 262 -21.29 2.91 -6.62
CA LEU A 262 -21.99 4.05 -6.04
C LEU A 262 -23.50 3.81 -6.03
N ASP A 263 -24.11 3.91 -4.85
CA ASP A 263 -25.56 3.92 -4.72
C ASP A 263 -26.12 5.28 -5.17
N ILE A 264 -26.61 5.31 -6.42
CA ILE A 264 -27.13 6.52 -7.09
C ILE A 264 -28.32 7.11 -6.32
N ASP A 265 -29.12 6.29 -5.63
CA ASP A 265 -30.30 6.74 -4.90
C ASP A 265 -29.94 7.51 -3.63
N LYS A 266 -28.72 7.29 -3.09
CA LYS A 266 -28.22 7.94 -1.88
C LYS A 266 -27.41 9.22 -2.14
N VAL A 267 -27.19 9.56 -3.40
CA VAL A 267 -26.37 10.71 -3.82
C VAL A 267 -27.23 11.69 -4.63
N PRO A 268 -27.11 13.00 -4.38
CA PRO A 268 -27.79 13.98 -5.21
C PRO A 268 -27.47 13.80 -6.70
N ILE A 269 -28.50 13.60 -7.53
CA ILE A 269 -28.36 13.40 -8.99
C ILE A 269 -27.53 14.51 -9.66
N ARG A 270 -27.63 15.74 -9.13
CA ARG A 270 -26.82 16.88 -9.58
C ARG A 270 -25.32 16.59 -9.50
N PHE A 271 -24.84 15.99 -8.41
CA PHE A 271 -23.43 15.66 -8.23
C PHE A 271 -22.96 14.61 -9.22
N ILE A 272 -23.76 13.57 -9.45
CA ILE A 272 -23.45 12.53 -10.44
C ILE A 272 -23.33 13.14 -11.83
N LYS A 273 -24.27 14.02 -12.23
CA LYS A 273 -24.24 14.72 -13.52
C LYS A 273 -23.01 15.62 -13.66
N GLU A 274 -22.65 16.37 -12.62
CA GLU A 274 -21.48 17.25 -12.63
C GLU A 274 -20.17 16.45 -12.75
N LEU A 275 -20.02 15.35 -11.99
CA LEU A 275 -18.85 14.47 -12.09
C LEU A 275 -18.76 13.76 -13.45
N ALA A 276 -19.88 13.29 -13.98
CA ALA A 276 -19.94 12.68 -15.31
C ALA A 276 -19.52 13.68 -16.41
N THR A 277 -20.00 14.92 -16.30
CA THR A 277 -19.64 16.00 -17.23
C THR A 277 -18.15 16.35 -17.14
N ALA A 278 -17.56 16.26 -15.94
CA ALA A 278 -16.13 16.45 -15.71
C ALA A 278 -15.26 15.25 -16.13
N GLY A 279 -15.87 14.17 -16.65
CA GLY A 279 -15.15 13.03 -17.21
C GLY A 279 -15.06 11.80 -16.31
N MET A 280 -15.76 11.76 -15.18
CA MET A 280 -15.86 10.56 -14.35
C MET A 280 -16.84 9.55 -14.96
N LEU A 281 -16.41 8.30 -15.08
CA LEU A 281 -17.27 7.21 -15.54
C LEU A 281 -17.92 6.51 -14.35
N PHE A 282 -19.14 5.98 -14.50
CA PHE A 282 -19.86 5.28 -13.45
C PHE A 282 -20.21 3.87 -13.90
N PHE A 283 -19.95 2.89 -13.03
CA PHE A 283 -20.28 1.48 -13.25
C PHE A 283 -20.85 0.88 -11.96
N LYS A 284 -21.63 -0.19 -12.10
CA LYS A 284 -22.18 -0.93 -10.97
C LYS A 284 -21.09 -1.64 -10.17
N ASP A 285 -20.14 -2.25 -10.85
CA ASP A 285 -19.05 -3.00 -10.23
C ASP A 285 -17.79 -3.02 -11.12
N GLU A 286 -16.71 -3.60 -10.59
CA GLU A 286 -15.44 -3.74 -11.33
C GLU A 286 -15.60 -4.62 -12.58
N HIS A 287 -16.46 -5.63 -12.54
CA HIS A 287 -16.64 -6.55 -13.65
C HIS A 287 -17.28 -5.85 -14.86
N GLU A 288 -18.30 -5.02 -14.62
CA GLU A 288 -18.89 -4.18 -15.67
C GLU A 288 -17.86 -3.22 -16.29
N PHE A 289 -17.00 -2.62 -15.46
CA PHE A 289 -15.92 -1.78 -15.96
C PHE A 289 -14.98 -2.56 -16.89
N MET A 290 -14.54 -3.75 -16.47
CA MET A 290 -13.58 -4.56 -17.23
C MET A 290 -14.13 -5.03 -18.57
N GLN A 291 -15.44 -5.25 -18.69
CA GLN A 291 -16.11 -5.63 -19.94
C GLN A 291 -16.35 -4.45 -20.91
N SER A 292 -16.17 -3.21 -20.45
CA SER A 292 -16.41 -2.04 -21.29
C SER A 292 -15.30 -1.83 -22.33
N GLU A 293 -15.63 -1.28 -23.51
CA GLU A 293 -14.61 -0.87 -24.50
C GLU A 293 -13.63 0.19 -23.95
N ARG A 294 -13.97 0.83 -22.82
CA ARG A 294 -13.12 1.80 -22.14
C ARG A 294 -12.00 1.15 -21.34
N SER A 295 -12.16 -0.09 -20.87
CA SER A 295 -11.08 -0.85 -20.21
C SER A 295 -9.94 -1.14 -21.18
N ALA A 296 -10.25 -1.40 -22.45
CA ALA A 296 -9.25 -1.61 -23.51
C ALA A 296 -8.37 -0.37 -23.73
N ARG A 297 -8.88 0.85 -23.49
CA ARG A 297 -8.07 2.07 -23.50
C ARG A 297 -7.09 2.13 -22.33
N CYS A 298 -7.43 1.56 -21.18
CA CYS A 298 -6.50 1.41 -20.05
C CYS A 298 -5.35 0.45 -20.38
N GLN A 299 -5.57 -0.51 -21.29
CA GLN A 299 -4.56 -1.48 -21.73
C GLN A 299 -3.67 -0.95 -22.88
N SER A 300 -4.16 -0.01 -23.70
CA SER A 300 -3.53 0.36 -24.98
C SER A 300 -3.00 1.80 -25.07
N ALA A 301 -3.21 2.64 -24.07
CA ALA A 301 -2.90 4.07 -24.16
C ALA A 301 -1.72 4.51 -23.29
N VAL A 302 -0.49 4.27 -23.77
CA VAL A 302 0.61 5.21 -23.46
C VAL A 302 0.69 6.20 -24.62
N ARG A 303 -0.08 7.30 -24.54
CA ARG A 303 0.01 8.41 -25.49
C ARG A 303 1.00 9.47 -25.01
N ARG A 304 1.62 10.14 -26.00
CA ARG A 304 2.78 11.03 -25.86
C ARG A 304 2.54 12.11 -24.81
N ARG A 305 3.53 12.28 -23.94
CA ARG A 305 3.67 13.44 -23.05
C ARG A 305 4.18 14.63 -23.87
N GLU A 306 3.59 15.80 -23.70
CA GLU A 306 4.34 17.06 -23.83
C GLU A 306 5.09 17.25 -22.51
N SER A 307 6.40 17.03 -22.53
CA SER A 307 7.22 16.88 -21.32
C SER A 307 7.19 18.13 -20.42
N ILE A 308 6.68 18.00 -19.20
CA ILE A 308 7.10 18.87 -18.10
C ILE A 308 8.56 18.51 -17.82
N GLN A 309 9.48 19.41 -18.17
CA GLN A 309 10.93 19.28 -18.00
C GLN A 309 11.30 19.25 -16.51
N ASN A 310 11.08 18.14 -15.83
CA ASN A 310 11.69 17.91 -14.54
C ASN A 310 13.07 17.30 -14.75
N ARG A 311 14.09 17.87 -14.12
CA ARG A 311 15.46 17.34 -14.09
C ARG A 311 15.67 16.58 -12.78
N LEU A 312 16.51 15.56 -12.81
CA LEU A 312 16.96 14.86 -11.59
C LEU A 312 17.60 15.84 -10.62
N THR A 313 17.24 15.74 -9.34
CA THR A 313 17.82 16.57 -8.29
C THR A 313 19.23 16.08 -7.93
N LYS A 314 20.09 16.99 -7.47
CA LYS A 314 21.45 16.63 -7.03
C LYS A 314 21.44 15.57 -5.92
N SER A 315 20.45 15.63 -5.02
CA SER A 315 20.29 14.66 -3.92
C SER A 315 20.06 13.24 -4.43
N VAL A 316 19.23 13.06 -5.46
CA VAL A 316 18.99 11.77 -6.10
C VAL A 316 20.25 11.26 -6.80
N VAL A 317 20.93 12.13 -7.56
CA VAL A 317 22.15 11.76 -8.31
C VAL A 317 23.28 11.32 -7.36
N THR A 318 23.43 11.97 -6.20
CA THR A 318 24.44 11.59 -5.20
C THR A 318 24.19 10.20 -4.59
N ARG A 319 22.94 9.74 -4.57
CA ARG A 319 22.54 8.44 -3.99
C ARG A 319 22.34 7.35 -5.06
N LEU A 320 22.50 7.68 -6.33
CA LEU A 320 22.41 6.72 -7.43
C LEU A 320 23.30 5.48 -7.24
N PRO A 321 24.57 5.57 -6.79
CA PRO A 321 25.39 4.37 -6.60
C PRO A 321 24.76 3.36 -5.64
N LEU A 322 24.07 3.84 -4.60
CA LEU A 322 23.37 3.00 -3.62
C LEU A 322 22.14 2.32 -4.24
N LEU A 323 21.35 3.04 -5.04
CA LEU A 323 20.20 2.47 -5.77
C LEU A 323 20.63 1.41 -6.79
N VAL A 324 21.71 1.69 -7.51
CA VAL A 324 22.29 0.78 -8.49
C VAL A 324 22.86 -0.46 -7.81
N ALA A 325 23.58 -0.30 -6.69
CA ALA A 325 24.10 -1.42 -5.90
C ALA A 325 22.97 -2.32 -5.38
N ALA A 326 21.89 -1.71 -4.85
CA ALA A 326 20.72 -2.46 -4.37
C ALA A 326 20.10 -3.31 -5.48
N THR A 327 19.99 -2.76 -6.69
CA THR A 327 19.48 -3.46 -7.88
C THR A 327 20.42 -4.59 -8.28
N MET A 328 21.72 -4.31 -8.38
CA MET A 328 22.71 -5.28 -8.85
C MET A 328 22.87 -6.45 -7.90
N GLU A 329 23.01 -6.20 -6.59
CA GLU A 329 23.12 -7.27 -5.60
C GLU A 329 21.88 -8.18 -5.62
N THR A 330 20.68 -7.60 -5.79
CA THR A 330 19.44 -8.38 -5.85
C THR A 330 19.41 -9.28 -7.08
N LEU A 331 19.76 -8.72 -8.25
CA LEU A 331 19.79 -9.47 -9.51
C LEU A 331 20.87 -10.54 -9.54
N GLN A 332 22.06 -10.25 -9.02
CA GLN A 332 23.16 -11.22 -8.97
C GLN A 332 22.80 -12.43 -8.11
N ILE A 333 22.10 -12.22 -6.99
CA ILE A 333 21.56 -13.30 -6.15
C ILE A 333 20.50 -14.10 -6.91
N MET A 334 19.60 -13.43 -7.62
CA MET A 334 18.48 -14.10 -8.30
C MET A 334 18.85 -14.77 -9.63
N ILE A 335 19.92 -14.35 -10.27
CA ILE A 335 20.37 -14.89 -11.55
C ILE A 335 21.54 -15.88 -11.32
N ASP A 336 22.11 -15.91 -10.11
CA ASP A 336 23.33 -16.65 -9.76
C ASP A 336 24.49 -16.36 -10.74
N LYS A 337 24.61 -15.08 -11.12
CA LYS A 337 25.61 -14.58 -12.08
C LYS A 337 26.14 -13.23 -11.64
N GLN A 338 27.39 -12.94 -12.01
CA GLN A 338 27.98 -11.63 -11.80
C GLN A 338 27.59 -10.68 -12.93
N ALA A 339 27.23 -9.46 -12.55
CA ALA A 339 26.93 -8.39 -13.49
C ALA A 339 28.22 -7.63 -13.83
N LEU A 340 28.51 -7.44 -15.11
CA LEU A 340 29.59 -6.57 -15.57
C LEU A 340 29.00 -5.18 -15.87
N LYS A 341 29.45 -4.16 -15.13
CA LYS A 341 29.06 -2.78 -15.39
C LYS A 341 29.76 -2.28 -16.64
N GLU A 342 28.99 -1.87 -17.64
CA GLU A 342 29.52 -1.40 -18.91
C GLU A 342 29.69 0.12 -18.89
N GLU A 343 28.61 0.86 -18.67
CA GLU A 343 28.61 2.31 -18.83
C GLU A 343 27.52 3.00 -18.00
N MET A 344 27.79 4.22 -17.58
CA MET A 344 26.83 5.11 -16.93
C MET A 344 26.78 6.44 -17.69
N LYS A 345 25.60 6.80 -18.22
CA LYS A 345 25.38 8.00 -19.03
C LYS A 345 24.17 8.78 -18.55
N LEU A 346 24.28 10.12 -18.55
CA LEU A 346 23.14 11.02 -18.39
C LEU A 346 22.60 11.33 -19.79
N GLN A 347 21.48 10.71 -20.15
CA GLN A 347 20.93 10.76 -21.50
C GLN A 347 19.42 10.44 -21.49
N PRO A 348 18.68 10.79 -22.55
CA PRO A 348 17.37 10.20 -22.79
C PRO A 348 17.45 8.69 -22.88
N PHE A 349 16.40 7.99 -22.44
CA PHE A 349 16.34 6.53 -22.46
C PHE A 349 16.60 5.97 -23.88
N GLN A 350 17.57 5.06 -23.98
CA GLN A 350 17.87 4.32 -25.21
C GLN A 350 17.81 2.81 -24.92
N PRO A 351 16.89 2.06 -25.54
CA PRO A 351 16.81 0.63 -25.35
C PRO A 351 18.04 -0.07 -25.94
N VAL A 352 18.57 -1.07 -25.22
CA VAL A 352 19.73 -1.86 -25.63
C VAL A 352 19.32 -3.33 -25.70
N GLY A 353 19.37 -3.93 -26.89
CA GLY A 353 19.01 -5.33 -27.14
C GLY A 353 17.62 -5.52 -27.76
N GLU A 354 17.26 -6.79 -27.98
CA GLU A 354 15.98 -7.21 -28.56
C GLU A 354 15.15 -8.04 -27.56
N GLY A 355 13.84 -8.13 -27.79
CA GLY A 355 12.93 -8.92 -26.94
C GLY A 355 12.88 -8.43 -25.49
N LEU A 356 12.91 -7.12 -25.29
CA LEU A 356 13.00 -6.47 -23.98
C LEU A 356 11.65 -6.44 -23.27
N MET A 357 11.68 -6.78 -21.99
CA MET A 357 10.63 -6.49 -21.02
C MET A 357 11.08 -5.35 -20.13
N ALA A 358 10.13 -4.56 -19.66
CA ALA A 358 10.42 -3.46 -18.76
C ALA A 358 9.41 -3.40 -17.62
N GLY A 359 9.85 -2.82 -16.51
CA GLY A 359 8.95 -2.39 -15.45
C GLY A 359 9.52 -1.19 -14.71
N SER A 360 8.64 -0.43 -14.08
CA SER A 360 8.99 0.79 -13.36
C SER A 360 8.34 0.85 -12.00
N ILE A 361 9.02 1.51 -11.06
CA ILE A 361 8.52 1.82 -9.73
C ILE A 361 8.96 3.23 -9.34
N ALA A 362 8.05 4.01 -8.78
CA ALA A 362 8.35 5.37 -8.33
C ALA A 362 8.63 5.38 -6.82
N PHE A 363 9.48 6.30 -6.38
CA PHE A 363 9.73 6.60 -4.98
C PHE A 363 9.61 8.09 -4.71
N TYR A 364 9.24 8.46 -3.49
CA TYR A 364 9.01 9.85 -3.08
C TYR A 364 9.20 10.04 -1.57
N GLY A 365 9.41 11.27 -1.12
CA GLY A 365 9.71 11.60 0.27
C GLY A 365 10.76 12.70 0.32
N ASP A 366 11.86 12.46 1.02
CA ASP A 366 13.02 13.37 1.04
C ASP A 366 13.69 13.49 -0.35
N ILE A 367 13.54 12.44 -1.17
CA ILE A 367 13.94 12.40 -2.58
C ILE A 367 12.82 11.77 -3.41
N GLU A 368 12.74 12.13 -4.70
CA GLU A 368 11.77 11.56 -5.63
C GLU A 368 12.41 11.09 -6.93
N GLY A 369 11.85 10.06 -7.54
CA GLY A 369 12.28 9.55 -8.84
C GLY A 369 11.54 8.29 -9.23
N VAL A 370 11.85 7.80 -10.43
CA VAL A 370 11.31 6.58 -11.02
C VAL A 370 12.48 5.69 -11.43
N ILE A 371 12.48 4.47 -10.90
CA ILE A 371 13.41 3.41 -11.31
C ILE A 371 12.70 2.59 -12.38
N SER A 372 13.33 2.44 -13.54
CA SER A 372 12.91 1.56 -14.61
C SER A 372 13.97 0.49 -14.85
N LEU A 373 13.56 -0.77 -14.87
CA LEU A 373 14.42 -1.90 -15.18
C LEU A 373 14.03 -2.46 -16.54
N ILE A 374 15.01 -2.70 -17.40
CA ILE A 374 14.82 -3.19 -18.75
C ILE A 374 15.78 -4.35 -18.99
N MET A 375 15.24 -5.49 -19.40
CA MET A 375 16.04 -6.68 -19.69
C MET A 375 15.35 -7.61 -20.70
N PRO A 376 16.10 -8.45 -21.42
CA PRO A 376 15.55 -9.45 -22.32
C PRO A 376 14.62 -10.43 -21.59
N LYS A 377 13.59 -10.90 -22.29
CA LYS A 377 12.66 -11.93 -21.81
C LYS A 377 13.38 -13.18 -21.28
N ALA A 378 14.51 -13.54 -21.87
CA ALA A 378 15.34 -14.65 -21.41
C ALA A 378 15.89 -14.44 -19.98
N LEU A 379 16.33 -13.21 -19.65
CA LEU A 379 16.83 -12.87 -18.32
C LEU A 379 15.70 -12.79 -17.29
N VAL A 380 14.53 -12.29 -17.71
CA VAL A 380 13.31 -12.33 -16.88
C VAL A 380 12.98 -13.78 -16.54
N LYS A 381 12.90 -14.68 -17.52
CA LYS A 381 12.63 -16.12 -17.29
C LYS A 381 13.59 -16.75 -16.27
N GLN A 382 14.88 -16.45 -16.35
CA GLN A 382 15.87 -16.94 -15.38
C GLN A 382 15.60 -16.40 -13.98
N SER A 383 15.32 -15.10 -13.87
CA SER A 383 14.99 -14.45 -12.59
C SER A 383 13.68 -14.99 -11.99
N CYS A 384 12.70 -15.33 -12.84
CA CYS A 384 11.40 -15.88 -12.45
C CYS A 384 11.49 -17.29 -11.88
N ALA A 385 12.40 -18.13 -12.40
CA ALA A 385 12.52 -19.53 -11.98
C ALA A 385 12.79 -19.66 -10.47
N LEU A 386 13.53 -18.71 -9.88
CA LEU A 386 13.78 -18.68 -8.43
C LEU A 386 12.64 -18.04 -7.62
N LEU A 387 11.91 -17.08 -8.18
CA LEU A 387 10.80 -16.40 -7.49
C LEU A 387 9.49 -17.21 -7.48
N ILE A 388 9.25 -18.00 -8.54
CA ILE A 388 8.00 -18.73 -8.76
C ILE A 388 8.21 -20.26 -8.61
N GLY A 389 9.45 -20.74 -8.65
CA GLY A 389 9.80 -22.16 -8.53
C GLY A 389 9.73 -22.94 -9.85
N GLU A 390 9.18 -22.34 -10.92
CA GLU A 390 9.08 -22.93 -12.26
C GLU A 390 9.38 -21.90 -13.35
N ALA A 391 9.95 -22.36 -14.48
CA ALA A 391 10.12 -21.54 -15.67
C ALA A 391 8.80 -21.48 -16.45
N SER A 392 8.28 -20.27 -16.69
CA SER A 392 7.08 -20.05 -17.48
C SER A 392 7.36 -19.18 -18.70
N ASP A 393 6.70 -19.49 -19.81
CA ASP A 393 6.73 -18.68 -21.02
C ASP A 393 5.55 -17.70 -21.12
N ASP A 394 4.61 -17.78 -20.18
CA ASP A 394 3.45 -16.90 -20.11
C ASP A 394 3.88 -15.46 -19.77
N GLU A 395 3.57 -14.53 -20.67
CA GLU A 395 3.94 -13.12 -20.51
C GLU A 395 3.33 -12.47 -19.28
N LYS A 396 2.15 -12.90 -18.84
CA LYS A 396 1.54 -12.41 -17.60
C LYS A 396 2.33 -12.84 -16.38
N ILE A 397 2.78 -14.10 -16.35
CA ILE A 397 3.56 -14.65 -15.24
C ILE A 397 4.93 -13.94 -15.18
N LEU A 398 5.59 -13.75 -16.33
CA LEU A 398 6.86 -13.04 -16.42
C LEU A 398 6.73 -11.56 -16.03
N SER A 399 5.64 -10.91 -16.44
CA SER A 399 5.30 -9.53 -16.09
C SER A 399 5.07 -9.35 -14.58
N HIS A 400 4.37 -10.30 -13.96
CA HIS A 400 4.16 -10.32 -12.51
C HIS A 400 5.48 -10.50 -11.76
N ALA A 401 6.31 -11.46 -12.16
CA ALA A 401 7.60 -11.69 -11.54
C ALA A 401 8.54 -10.48 -11.65
N LEU A 402 8.57 -9.80 -12.80
CA LEU A 402 9.32 -8.55 -12.96
C LEU A 402 8.82 -7.45 -12.00
N SER A 403 7.51 -7.41 -11.75
CA SER A 403 6.91 -6.49 -10.78
C SER A 403 7.32 -6.82 -9.35
N GLU A 404 7.35 -8.11 -8.98
CA GLU A 404 7.85 -8.54 -7.66
C GLU A 404 9.34 -8.24 -7.48
N LEU A 405 10.15 -8.47 -8.50
CA LEU A 405 11.56 -8.10 -8.51
C LEU A 405 11.74 -6.59 -8.26
N LEU A 406 10.95 -5.74 -8.92
CA LEU A 406 10.94 -4.29 -8.69
C LEU A 406 10.56 -3.93 -7.25
N ASN A 407 9.55 -4.59 -6.68
CA ASN A 407 9.17 -4.41 -5.28
C ASN A 407 10.32 -4.72 -4.34
N ILE A 408 11.01 -5.84 -4.54
CA ILE A 408 12.15 -6.26 -3.72
C ILE A 408 13.27 -5.22 -3.81
N ILE A 409 13.60 -4.78 -5.03
CA ILE A 409 14.66 -3.77 -5.26
C ILE A 409 14.30 -2.43 -4.63
N ALA A 410 13.06 -1.97 -4.77
CA ALA A 410 12.60 -0.72 -4.17
C ALA A 410 12.52 -0.80 -2.64
N GLY A 411 12.07 -1.94 -2.09
CA GLY A 411 12.06 -2.21 -0.66
C GLY A 411 13.46 -2.23 -0.05
N LYS A 412 14.42 -2.87 -0.72
CA LYS A 412 15.84 -2.84 -0.34
C LYS A 412 16.42 -1.43 -0.43
N SER A 413 16.14 -0.70 -1.51
CA SER A 413 16.57 0.70 -1.69
C SER A 413 16.03 1.60 -0.59
N LYS A 414 14.75 1.46 -0.22
CA LYS A 414 14.11 2.18 0.90
C LYS A 414 14.81 1.91 2.23
N ARG A 415 15.19 0.65 2.49
CA ARG A 415 15.91 0.26 3.72
C ARG A 415 17.29 0.92 3.79
N LEU A 416 18.08 0.80 2.72
CA LEU A 416 19.43 1.36 2.63
C LEU A 416 19.43 2.89 2.73
N LEU A 417 18.48 3.56 2.07
CA LEU A 417 18.32 5.02 2.17
C LEU A 417 17.96 5.45 3.59
N LYS A 418 17.11 4.69 4.28
CA LYS A 418 16.74 4.96 5.67
C LYS A 418 17.92 4.83 6.63
N GLU A 419 18.85 3.91 6.37
CA GLU A 419 20.10 3.78 7.13
C GLU A 419 21.01 5.01 6.95
N GLU A 420 20.95 5.68 5.80
CA GLU A 420 21.61 6.98 5.56
C GLU A 420 20.78 8.19 6.01
N GLY A 421 19.67 7.98 6.71
CA GLY A 421 18.79 9.04 7.24
C GLY A 421 17.82 9.65 6.22
N VAL A 422 17.63 9.02 5.06
CA VAL A 422 16.70 9.48 4.00
C VAL A 422 15.43 8.63 4.04
N SER A 423 14.29 9.26 4.28
CA SER A 423 12.99 8.60 4.31
C SER A 423 12.27 8.71 2.96
N ILE A 424 11.95 7.56 2.37
CA ILE A 424 11.17 7.46 1.14
C ILE A 424 10.01 6.46 1.28
N ASP A 425 8.95 6.71 0.55
CA ASP A 425 7.88 5.79 0.23
C ASP A 425 7.95 5.38 -1.24
N ILE A 426 7.35 4.24 -1.57
CA ILE A 426 7.42 3.62 -2.89
C ILE A 426 6.01 3.38 -3.39
N THR A 427 5.80 3.56 -4.69
CA THR A 427 4.53 3.20 -5.33
C THR A 427 4.49 1.71 -5.62
N LEU A 428 3.32 1.23 -6.04
CA LEU A 428 3.24 -0.10 -6.63
C LEU A 428 3.94 -0.13 -8.01
N PRO A 429 4.54 -1.26 -8.40
CA PRO A 429 5.28 -1.42 -9.63
C PRO A 429 4.32 -1.50 -10.81
N LYS A 430 4.82 -1.10 -11.98
CA LYS A 430 4.13 -1.27 -13.26
C LYS A 430 5.03 -1.99 -14.24
N SER A 431 4.60 -3.12 -14.75
CA SER A 431 5.22 -3.79 -15.89
C SER A 431 4.65 -3.28 -17.22
N TYR A 432 5.47 -3.33 -18.27
CA TYR A 432 5.08 -2.94 -19.63
C TYR A 432 5.09 -4.17 -20.54
N LEU A 433 4.02 -4.34 -21.31
CA LEU A 433 3.88 -5.42 -22.30
C LEU A 433 4.80 -5.19 -23.51
N SER A 434 5.10 -3.92 -23.82
CA SER A 434 6.02 -3.53 -24.89
C SER A 434 6.98 -2.45 -24.41
N ILE A 435 8.25 -2.57 -24.85
CA ILE A 435 9.26 -1.55 -24.61
C ILE A 435 8.89 -0.20 -25.26
N ASP A 436 8.10 -0.22 -26.35
CA ASP A 436 7.64 0.99 -27.02
C ASP A 436 6.79 1.87 -26.11
N ASP A 437 6.05 1.27 -25.20
CA ASP A 437 5.22 2.00 -24.24
C ASP A 437 6.09 2.71 -23.20
N LEU A 438 7.18 2.09 -22.75
CA LEU A 438 8.17 2.77 -21.92
C LEU A 438 8.88 3.89 -22.71
N CYS A 439 9.27 3.65 -23.95
CA CYS A 439 9.91 4.65 -24.82
C CYS A 439 9.02 5.87 -25.02
N LYS A 440 7.71 5.68 -25.23
CA LYS A 440 6.73 6.79 -25.34
C LYS A 440 6.63 7.59 -24.04
N LEU A 441 6.69 6.92 -22.89
CA LEU A 441 6.60 7.54 -21.57
C LEU A 441 7.86 8.35 -21.22
N LEU A 442 9.04 7.83 -21.57
CA LEU A 442 10.33 8.45 -21.30
C LEU A 442 10.82 9.38 -22.42
N HIS A 443 10.02 9.58 -23.47
CA HIS A 443 10.39 10.42 -24.60
C HIS A 443 10.70 11.86 -24.15
N GLY A 444 11.92 12.32 -24.42
CA GLY A 444 12.38 13.66 -24.04
C GLY A 444 12.67 13.83 -22.53
N VAL A 445 12.59 12.77 -21.73
CA VAL A 445 12.95 12.79 -20.31
C VAL A 445 14.42 12.45 -20.16
N GLU A 446 15.22 13.40 -19.68
CA GLU A 446 16.62 13.12 -19.31
C GLU A 446 16.68 12.34 -17.99
N GLY A 447 17.47 11.28 -17.98
CA GLY A 447 17.70 10.43 -16.82
C GLY A 447 19.12 9.91 -16.78
N VAL A 448 19.39 9.04 -15.80
CA VAL A 448 20.65 8.31 -15.73
C VAL A 448 20.42 6.87 -16.16
N GLN A 449 21.08 6.49 -17.25
CA GLN A 449 21.12 5.12 -17.75
C GLN A 449 22.40 4.45 -17.27
N VAL A 450 22.27 3.27 -16.68
CA VAL A 450 23.39 2.39 -16.30
C VAL A 450 23.18 1.03 -16.95
N ASN A 451 24.11 0.66 -17.81
CA ASN A 451 24.07 -0.59 -18.56
C ASN A 451 24.97 -1.64 -17.90
N PHE A 452 24.47 -2.86 -17.89
CA PHE A 452 25.14 -4.04 -17.37
C PHE A 452 25.00 -5.19 -18.36
N SER A 453 25.89 -6.18 -18.27
CA SER A 453 25.80 -7.44 -18.97
C SER A 453 25.85 -8.61 -17.98
N PHE A 454 24.96 -9.59 -18.17
CA PHE A 454 24.92 -10.87 -17.45
C PHE A 454 25.12 -12.00 -18.46
N ASP A 455 26.31 -12.59 -18.57
CA ASP A 455 26.65 -13.63 -19.56
C ASP A 455 26.06 -13.31 -20.96
N ASP A 456 26.39 -12.12 -21.49
CA ASP A 456 25.95 -11.59 -22.78
C ASP A 456 24.48 -11.12 -22.87
N TYR A 457 23.70 -11.20 -21.79
CA TYR A 457 22.38 -10.57 -21.74
C TYR A 457 22.47 -9.11 -21.28
N PRO A 458 22.02 -8.13 -22.10
CA PRO A 458 22.03 -6.74 -21.69
C PRO A 458 20.99 -6.50 -20.59
N PHE A 459 21.33 -5.68 -19.62
CA PHE A 459 20.42 -5.18 -18.60
C PHE A 459 20.61 -3.67 -18.46
N THR A 460 19.50 -2.94 -18.43
CA THR A 460 19.52 -1.49 -18.26
C THR A 460 18.77 -1.10 -17.00
N PHE A 461 19.45 -0.38 -16.12
CA PHE A 461 18.84 0.41 -15.06
C PHE A 461 18.69 1.84 -15.55
N TYR A 462 17.49 2.39 -15.49
CA TYR A 462 17.22 3.78 -15.85
C TYR A 462 16.56 4.50 -14.68
N LEU A 463 17.12 5.65 -14.31
CA LEU A 463 16.57 6.53 -13.29
C LEU A 463 16.10 7.83 -13.92
N SER A 464 14.81 8.14 -13.77
CA SER A 464 14.20 9.38 -14.23
C SER A 464 13.52 10.14 -13.08
N PRO A 465 13.22 11.45 -13.24
CA PRO A 465 12.53 12.24 -12.21
C PRO A 465 11.00 12.01 -12.13
#